data_AF-A0A553IJH5-F1
#
_entry.id   AF-A0A553IJH5-F1
#
_cell.length_a   1.000
_cell.length_b   1.000
_cell.length_c   1.000
_cell.angle_alpha   90.00
_cell.angle_beta   90.00
_cell.angle_gamma   90.00
#
_symmetry.space_group_name_H-M   'P 1'
#
loop_
_entity.id
_entity.type
_entity.pdbx_description
1 polymer ?
#
loop_
_entity_poly.entity_id
_entity_poly.type
_entity_poly.pdbx_seq_one_letter_code
_entity_poly.pdbx_strand_id
1 'polypeptide(L)' 'MNPYVTYIVFWSVFVVGFFVSFRILQAIEIEKYFKKYRLFEINAAYLILSLLTSYFLAKMLLDIIELFPRN' A
#
# COMPACT_ATOMS: atom_id res chain seq x y z
N MET A 1 19.00 -12.71 1.15
CA MET A 1 19.37 -11.36 0.70
C MET A 1 20.01 -10.59 1.87
N ASN A 2 20.89 -9.61 1.63
CA ASN A 2 21.43 -8.80 2.73
C ASN A 2 20.27 -8.07 3.45
N PRO A 3 20.19 -8.10 4.80
CA PRO A 3 19.08 -7.51 5.56
C PRO A 3 18.86 -6.02 5.26
N TYR A 4 19.93 -5.27 4.95
CA TYR A 4 19.81 -3.87 4.54
C TYR A 4 19.13 -3.71 3.19
N VAL A 5 19.38 -4.61 2.24
CA VAL A 5 18.74 -4.60 0.92
C VAL A 5 17.26 -4.95 1.04
N THR A 6 16.91 -5.95 1.87
CA THR A 6 15.51 -6.30 2.14
C THR A 6 14.75 -5.11 2.74
N TYR A 7 15.36 -4.39 3.68
CA TYR A 7 14.76 -3.20 4.28
C TYR A 7 14.54 -2.08 3.26
N ILE A 8 15.54 -1.80 2.41
CA ILE A 8 15.42 -0.76 1.36
C ILE A 8 14.34 -1.11 0.34
N VAL A 9 14.31 -2.37 -0.13
CA VAL A 9 13.29 -2.84 -1.08
C VAL A 9 11.90 -2.76 -0.44
N PHE A 10 11.75 -3.21 0.81
CA PHE A 10 10.48 -3.11 1.52
C PHE A 10 9.96 -1.68 1.60
N TRP A 11 10.77 -0.75 2.12
CA TRP A 11 10.33 0.63 2.35
C TRP A 11 10.12 1.41 1.05
N SER A 12 10.94 1.19 0.03
CA SER A 12 10.73 1.81 -1.27
C SER A 12 9.42 1.38 -1.91
N VAL A 13 9.14 0.07 -1.94
CA VAL A 13 7.88 -0.47 -2.48
C VAL A 13 6.69 -0.05 -1.62
N PHE A 14 6.83 -0.08 -0.30
CA PHE A 14 5.78 0.33 0.63
C PHE A 14 5.39 1.80 0.43
N VAL A 15 6.37 2.72 0.38
CA VAL A 15 6.10 4.16 0.22
C VAL A 15 5.48 4.44 -1.15
N VAL A 16 6.06 3.91 -2.23
CA VAL A 16 5.52 4.10 -3.58
C VAL A 16 4.12 3.49 -3.69
N GLY A 17 3.95 2.26 -3.21
CA GLY A 17 2.67 1.56 -3.21
C GLY A 17 1.61 2.29 -2.39
N PHE A 18 1.98 2.89 -1.26
CA PHE A 18 1.08 3.70 -0.44
C PHE A 18 0.59 4.92 -1.21
N PHE A 19 1.51 5.71 -1.79
CA PHE A 19 1.14 6.91 -2.56
C PHE A 19 0.25 6.58 -3.75
N VAL A 20 0.59 5.53 -4.51
CA VAL A 20 -0.21 5.08 -5.65
C VAL A 20 -1.59 4.61 -5.21
N SER A 21 -1.66 3.73 -4.20
CA SER A 21 -2.93 3.20 -3.70
C SER A 21 -3.83 4.29 -3.15
N PHE A 22 -3.26 5.22 -2.37
CA PHE A 22 -3.99 6.35 -1.79
C PHE A 22 -4.57 7.27 -2.88
N ARG A 23 -3.79 7.57 -3.93
CA ARG A 23 -4.28 8.36 -5.07
C ARG A 23 -5.39 7.64 -5.84
N ILE A 24 -5.26 6.32 -6.05
CA ILE A 24 -6.29 5.51 -6.70
C ILE A 24 -7.58 5.53 -5.88
N LEU A 25 -7.50 5.28 -4.57
CA LEU A 25 -8.65 5.29 -3.65
C LEU A 25 -9.37 6.66 -3.65
N GLN A 26 -8.62 7.76 -3.66
CA GLN A 26 -9.20 9.10 -3.80
C GLN A 26 -9.88 9.29 -5.16
N ALA A 27 -9.28 8.81 -6.24
CA ALA A 27 -9.81 8.96 -7.60
C ALA A 27 -11.10 8.16 -7.84
N ILE A 28 -11.33 7.09 -7.08
CA ILE A 28 -12.58 6.30 -7.16
C ILE A 28 -13.76 7.10 -6.54
N GLU A 29 -13.49 8.18 -5.81
CA GLU A 29 -14.50 9.06 -5.21
C GLU A 29 -15.59 8.28 -4.46
N ILE A 30 -15.20 7.26 -3.69
CA ILE A 30 -16.13 6.41 -2.93
C ILE A 30 -17.01 7.26 -1.99
N GLU A 31 -16.49 8.41 -1.57
CA GLU A 31 -17.21 9.44 -0.83
C GLU A 31 -18.54 9.89 -1.46
N LYS A 32 -18.71 9.80 -2.79
CA LYS A 32 -19.98 10.12 -3.47
C LYS A 32 -21.11 9.17 -3.09
N TYR A 33 -20.79 7.94 -2.67
CA TYR A 33 -21.76 6.92 -2.28
C TYR A 33 -22.12 6.97 -0.79
N PHE A 34 -21.38 7.72 0.03
CA PHE A 34 -21.59 7.81 1.47
C PHE A 34 -22.20 9.16 1.88
N LYS A 35 -23.02 9.16 2.94
CA LYS A 35 -23.63 10.41 3.45
C LYS A 35 -22.54 11.36 3.96
N LYS A 36 -22.64 12.64 3.55
CA LYS A 36 -21.71 13.76 3.82
C LYS A 36 -21.18 13.91 5.26
N TYR A 37 -21.87 13.37 6.27
CA TYR A 37 -21.51 13.52 7.69
C TYR A 37 -20.33 12.64 8.14
N ARG A 38 -19.78 11.79 7.27
CA ARG A 38 -18.71 10.81 7.63
C ARG A 38 -17.42 10.97 6.82
N LEU A 39 -17.14 12.16 6.29
CA LEU A 39 -15.92 12.43 5.51
C LEU A 39 -14.63 12.04 6.26
N PHE A 40 -14.60 12.23 7.58
CA PHE A 40 -13.46 11.81 8.40
C PHE A 40 -13.28 10.28 8.41
N GLU A 41 -14.36 9.51 8.56
CA GLU A 41 -14.32 8.04 8.51
C GLU A 41 -13.85 7.53 7.14
N ILE A 42 -14.29 8.19 6.07
CA ILE A 42 -13.93 7.83 4.69
C ILE A 42 -12.43 8.10 4.44
N ASN A 43 -11.94 9.26 4.87
CA ASN A 43 -10.51 9.58 4.77
C ASN A 43 -9.64 8.63 5.60
N ALA A 44 -10.11 8.25 6.80
CA ALA A 44 -9.45 7.25 7.61
C ALA A 44 -9.45 5.88 6.92
N ALA A 45 -10.56 5.48 6.28
CA ALA A 45 -10.64 4.24 5.50
C ALA A 45 -9.67 4.25 4.32
N TYR A 46 -9.57 5.35 3.56
CA TYR A 46 -8.57 5.48 2.48
C TYR A 46 -7.15 5.31 2.99
N LEU A 47 -6.82 5.92 4.13
CA LEU A 47 -5.50 5.81 4.74
C LEU A 47 -5.21 4.39 5.21
N ILE A 48 -6.15 3.73 5.90
CA ILE A 48 -5.97 2.35 6.39
C ILE A 48 -5.85 1.38 5.22
N LEU A 49 -6.73 1.49 4.22
CA LEU A 49 -6.70 0.61 3.05
C LEU A 49 -5.39 0.78 2.28
N SER A 50 -4.95 2.01 2.03
CA SER A 50 -3.68 2.24 1.34
C SER A 50 -2.48 1.70 2.11
N LEU A 51 -2.44 1.84 3.45
CA LEU A 51 -1.38 1.25 4.29
C LEU A 51 -1.36 -0.28 4.22
N LEU A 52 -2.53 -0.92 4.31
CA LEU A 52 -2.63 -2.37 4.25
C LEU A 52 -2.22 -2.88 2.86
N THR A 53 -2.77 -2.29 1.80
CA THR A 53 -2.46 -2.69 0.43
C THR A 53 -0.97 -2.53 0.12
N SER A 54 -0.35 -1.42 0.54
CA SER A 54 1.08 -1.21 0.31
C SER A 54 1.95 -2.17 1.13
N TYR A 55 1.57 -2.47 2.37
CA TYR A 55 2.25 -3.47 3.20
C TYR A 55 2.22 -4.86 2.55
N PHE A 56 1.03 -5.31 2.15
CA PHE A 56 0.87 -6.61 1.51
C PHE A 56 1.60 -6.68 0.18
N LEU A 57 1.59 -5.61 -0.61
CA LEU A 57 2.30 -5.55 -1.88
C LEU A 57 3.82 -5.62 -1.68
N ALA A 58 4.36 -4.86 -0.72
CA ALA A 58 5.78 -4.91 -0.38
C ALA A 58 6.21 -6.28 0.13
N LYS A 59 5.40 -6.89 1.01
CA LYS A 59 5.65 -8.24 1.52
C LYS A 59 5.59 -9.28 0.41
N MET A 60 4.54 -9.28 -0.40
CA MET A 60 4.37 -10.20 -1.53
C MET A 60 5.55 -10.10 -2.51
N LEU A 61 6.03 -8.89 -2.78
CA LEU A 61 7.17 -8.68 -3.68
C LEU A 61 8.46 -9.26 -3.09
N LEU A 62 8.70 -9.09 -1.78
CA LEU A 62 9.81 -9.75 -1.10
C LEU A 62 9.67 -11.28 -1.11
N ASP A 63 8.48 -11.80 -0.80
CA ASP A 63 8.20 -13.24 -0.83
C ASP A 63 8.49 -13.82 -2.22
N ILE A 64 8.13 -13.10 -3.30
CA ILE A 64 8.45 -13.48 -4.68
C ILE A 64 9.96 -13.46 -4.94
N ILE A 65 10.68 -12.43 -4.49
CA ILE A 65 12.15 -12.35 -4.64
C ILE A 65 12.81 -13.52 -3.91
N GLU A 66 12.32 -13.89 -2.72
CA GLU A 66 12.83 -14.99 -1.92
C GLU A 66 12.45 -16.37 -2.48
N LEU A 67 11.30 -16.49 -3.16
CA LEU A 67 10.84 -17.70 -3.86
C LEU A 67 11.58 -17.96 -5.17
N PHE A 68 12.08 -16.91 -5.83
CA PHE A 68 12.92 -17.02 -7.03
C PHE A 68 14.34 -16.48 -6.79
N PRO A 69 15.10 -17.07 -5.85
CA PRO A 69 16.50 -16.75 -5.67
C PRO A 69 17.28 -17.45 -6.79
N ARG A 70 17.22 -16.94 -8.02
CA ARG A 70 17.94 -17.59 -9.12
C ARG A 70 19.46 -17.45 -8.87
N ASN A 71 20.11 -18.62 -8.64
CA ASN A 71 21.54 -18.96 -8.69
C ASN A 71 22.57 -17.86 -8.35
#